data_AF-A0AA36HZZ0-F1
#
_entry.id   AF-A0AA36HZZ0-F1
#
_cell.length_a   1.000
_cell.length_b   1.000
_cell.length_c   1.000
_cell.angle_alpha   90.00
_cell.angle_beta   90.00
_cell.angle_gamma   90.00
#
_symmetry.space_group_name_H-M   'P 1'
#
loop_
_entity.id
_entity.type
_entity.pdbx_description
1 polymer ?
#
loop_
_entity_poly.entity_id
_entity_poly.type
_entity_poly.pdbx_seq_one_letter_code
_entity_poly.pdbx_strand_id
1 'polypeptide(L)'
;MAFLAGFVLLGAAEAAVHSGYLYDKLCVDEGVGIDGVDSRTEPEKHTLDCLLFSPCIESGYGILTRPEGQSHYSMDVLLSAQGNADVITWLTTQEYLGNHVEISGLYDSQGRLHVDTIKRLNDGSIWNGSGEGSGSETSTFGISTSAALVTSAAGCSSMLLATTLIVLFRL
;
A
#
# COMPACT_ATOMS: atom_id res chain seq x y z
N MET A 1 34.32 -31.26 21.37
CA MET A 1 33.45 -30.06 21.38
C MET A 1 33.02 -29.82 19.94
N ALA A 2 31.75 -30.06 19.61
CA ALA A 2 31.23 -29.85 18.26
C ALA A 2 30.38 -28.57 18.27
N PHE A 3 30.84 -27.52 17.59
CA PHE A 3 30.02 -26.35 17.32
C PHE A 3 29.08 -26.67 16.17
N LEU A 4 27.79 -26.81 16.46
CA LEU A 4 26.75 -26.84 15.43
C LEU A 4 26.63 -25.43 14.84
N ALA A 5 27.12 -25.25 13.61
CA ALA A 5 26.85 -24.05 12.85
C ALA A 5 25.35 -24.02 12.49
N GLY A 6 24.58 -23.22 13.22
CA GLY A 6 23.16 -23.02 12.95
C GLY A 6 22.97 -22.34 11.60
N PHE A 7 22.49 -23.10 10.62
CA PHE A 7 22.10 -22.59 9.32
C PHE A 7 20.78 -21.82 9.46
N VAL A 8 20.87 -20.50 9.67
CA VAL A 8 19.70 -19.62 9.69
C VAL A 8 19.19 -19.49 8.26
N LEU A 9 18.14 -20.25 7.94
CA LEU A 9 17.30 -20.00 6.77
C LEU A 9 16.59 -18.66 6.97
N LEU A 10 17.20 -17.60 6.45
CA LEU A 10 16.55 -16.32 6.27
C LEU A 10 15.53 -16.49 5.14
N GLY A 11 14.30 -16.86 5.50
CA GLY A 11 13.20 -16.94 4.55
C GLY A 11 12.94 -15.56 3.97
N ALA A 12 13.18 -15.39 2.68
CA ALA A 12 12.69 -14.22 1.97
C ALA A 12 11.16 -14.20 2.07
N ALA A 13 10.58 -13.07 2.48
CA ALA A 13 9.14 -12.90 2.42
C ALA A 13 8.75 -12.87 0.94
N GLU A 14 8.01 -13.88 0.49
CA GLU A 14 7.56 -13.97 -0.89
C GLU A 14 6.40 -13.00 -1.10
N ALA A 15 6.48 -12.19 -2.16
CA ALA A 15 5.45 -11.22 -2.48
C ALA A 15 4.15 -11.96 -2.85
N ALA A 16 3.08 -11.68 -2.11
CA ALA A 16 1.75 -12.16 -2.43
C ALA A 16 1.23 -11.44 -3.67
N VAL A 17 0.49 -12.15 -4.52
CA VAL A 17 -0.11 -11.61 -5.75
C VAL A 17 -1.61 -11.92 -5.74
N HIS A 18 -2.43 -10.89 -5.92
CA HIS A 18 -3.88 -10.98 -5.87
C HIS A 18 -4.50 -10.26 -7.06
N SER A 19 -5.34 -10.96 -7.81
CA SER A 19 -5.99 -10.45 -9.04
C SER A 19 -7.49 -10.38 -8.85
N GLY A 20 -8.11 -9.24 -9.18
CA GLY A 20 -9.54 -8.99 -8.95
C GLY A 20 -9.93 -7.54 -9.22
N TYR A 21 -11.01 -7.09 -8.59
CA TYR A 21 -11.50 -5.71 -8.75
C TYR A 21 -11.09 -4.87 -7.55
N LEU A 22 -10.41 -3.74 -7.82
CA LEU A 22 -10.15 -2.72 -6.82
C LEU A 22 -11.47 -2.07 -6.40
N TYR A 23 -11.68 -1.96 -5.09
CA TYR A 23 -12.91 -1.41 -4.51
C TYR A 23 -12.60 -0.74 -3.17
N ASP A 24 -13.36 0.30 -2.80
CA ASP A 24 -13.31 0.85 -1.45
C ASP A 24 -14.07 -0.04 -0.46
N LYS A 25 -13.69 0.01 0.82
CA LYS A 25 -14.28 -0.83 1.85
C LYS A 25 -15.73 -0.42 2.17
N LEU A 26 -16.04 0.87 2.16
CA LEU A 26 -17.36 1.39 2.53
C LEU A 26 -18.46 0.86 1.60
N CYS A 27 -18.25 0.92 0.29
CA CYS A 27 -19.23 0.45 -0.69
C CYS A 27 -19.42 -1.09 -0.66
N VAL A 28 -18.45 -1.87 -0.15
CA VAL A 28 -18.63 -3.31 0.11
C VAL A 28 -19.41 -3.57 1.40
N ASP A 29 -19.15 -2.80 2.46
CA ASP A 29 -19.85 -2.94 3.74
C ASP A 29 -21.35 -2.57 3.62
N GLU A 30 -21.66 -1.49 2.90
CA GLU A 30 -23.04 -1.09 2.54
C GLU A 30 -23.65 -1.98 1.44
N GLY A 31 -22.81 -2.70 0.69
CA GLY A 31 -23.19 -3.62 -0.41
C GLY A 31 -23.47 -2.91 -1.74
N VAL A 32 -24.14 -1.75 -1.70
CA VAL A 32 -24.36 -0.87 -2.85
C VAL A 32 -23.54 0.40 -2.66
N GLY A 33 -22.70 0.73 -3.64
CA GLY A 33 -21.89 1.95 -3.62
C GLY A 33 -22.71 3.23 -3.76
N ILE A 34 -22.09 4.36 -3.46
CA ILE A 34 -22.72 5.70 -3.59
C ILE A 34 -23.07 6.02 -5.06
N ASP A 35 -22.38 5.38 -6.00
CA ASP A 35 -22.67 5.40 -7.45
C ASP A 35 -23.85 4.48 -7.86
N GLY A 36 -24.46 3.76 -6.91
CA GLY A 36 -25.58 2.84 -7.16
C GLY A 36 -25.16 1.48 -7.70
N VAL A 37 -23.86 1.16 -7.73
CA VAL A 37 -23.32 -0.13 -8.20
C VAL A 37 -23.33 -1.16 -7.06
N ASP A 38 -23.84 -2.37 -7.32
CA ASP A 38 -23.74 -3.48 -6.37
C ASP A 38 -22.37 -4.16 -6.46
N SER A 39 -21.57 -3.97 -5.41
CA SER A 39 -20.23 -4.54 -5.24
C SER A 39 -20.17 -6.06 -5.37
N ARG A 40 -21.28 -6.75 -5.11
CA ARG A 40 -21.36 -8.22 -5.09
C ARG A 40 -21.66 -8.82 -6.45
N THR A 41 -22.21 -8.06 -7.38
CA THR A 41 -22.70 -8.56 -8.67
C THR A 41 -22.04 -7.91 -9.88
N GLU A 42 -21.76 -6.61 -9.85
CA GLU A 42 -21.23 -5.84 -10.98
C GLU A 42 -20.05 -4.91 -10.59
N PRO A 43 -19.00 -5.42 -9.89
CA PRO A 43 -17.92 -4.59 -9.36
C PRO A 43 -17.13 -3.84 -10.45
N GLU A 44 -17.17 -4.30 -11.70
CA GLU A 44 -16.53 -3.65 -12.85
C GLU A 44 -17.13 -2.29 -13.25
N LYS A 45 -18.35 -1.98 -12.78
CA LYS A 45 -19.04 -0.72 -13.10
C LYS A 45 -18.67 0.45 -12.17
N HIS A 46 -17.92 0.17 -11.12
CA HIS A 46 -17.60 1.14 -10.09
C HIS A 46 -16.72 2.28 -10.63
N THR A 47 -17.06 3.50 -10.23
CA THR A 47 -16.55 4.72 -10.87
C THR A 47 -15.32 5.30 -10.16
N LEU A 48 -14.44 5.95 -10.92
CA LEU A 48 -13.29 6.69 -10.36
C LEU A 48 -13.75 7.76 -9.34
N ASP A 49 -14.86 8.45 -9.63
CA ASP A 49 -15.42 9.48 -8.75
C ASP A 49 -15.86 8.90 -7.39
N CYS A 50 -16.37 7.67 -7.37
CA CYS A 50 -16.73 6.97 -6.13
C CYS A 50 -15.46 6.50 -5.38
N LEU A 51 -14.50 5.90 -6.09
CA LEU A 51 -13.19 5.50 -5.53
C LEU A 51 -12.43 6.68 -4.90
N LEU A 52 -12.54 7.89 -5.47
CA LEU A 52 -11.89 9.12 -4.99
C LEU A 52 -12.78 9.99 -4.09
N PHE A 53 -13.96 9.53 -3.71
CA PHE A 53 -14.82 10.27 -2.78
C PHE A 53 -14.27 10.16 -1.34
N SER A 54 -14.27 11.27 -0.57
CA SER A 54 -13.62 11.34 0.76
C SER A 54 -13.94 10.16 1.70
N PRO A 55 -15.21 9.77 1.95
CA PRO A 55 -15.51 8.65 2.85
C PRO A 55 -15.06 7.29 2.29
N CYS A 56 -14.96 7.13 0.96
CA CYS A 56 -14.44 5.93 0.32
C CYS A 56 -12.92 5.83 0.51
N ILE A 57 -12.19 6.92 0.25
CA ILE A 57 -10.75 7.09 0.56
C ILE A 57 -10.47 6.76 2.03
N GLU A 58 -11.25 7.35 2.96
CA GLU A 58 -11.08 7.18 4.40
C GLU A 58 -11.39 5.75 4.88
N SER A 59 -12.24 5.01 4.17
CA SER A 59 -12.53 3.59 4.46
C SER A 59 -11.38 2.64 4.08
N GLY A 60 -10.50 3.08 3.17
CA GLY A 60 -9.45 2.28 2.57
C GLY A 60 -9.95 1.37 1.45
N TYR A 61 -9.01 0.74 0.75
CA TYR A 61 -9.28 -0.12 -0.41
C TYR A 61 -8.96 -1.59 -0.15
N GLY A 62 -9.50 -2.43 -1.00
CA GLY A 62 -9.20 -3.85 -1.06
C GLY A 62 -9.43 -4.43 -2.45
N ILE A 63 -9.12 -5.73 -2.58
CA ILE A 63 -9.42 -6.50 -3.79
C ILE A 63 -10.65 -7.38 -3.55
N LEU A 64 -11.66 -7.16 -4.38
CA LEU A 64 -12.80 -8.04 -4.54
C LEU A 64 -12.40 -9.22 -5.44
N THR A 65 -12.51 -10.43 -4.92
CA THR A 65 -12.44 -11.67 -5.71
C THR A 65 -13.77 -12.41 -5.63
N ARG A 66 -14.03 -13.31 -6.58
CA ARG A 66 -15.17 -14.24 -6.53
C ARG A 66 -14.62 -15.64 -6.34
N PRO A 67 -14.71 -16.23 -5.14
CA PRO A 67 -14.27 -17.60 -4.90
C PRO A 67 -15.02 -18.60 -5.79
N GLU A 68 -14.36 -19.69 -6.15
CA GLU A 68 -14.97 -20.73 -6.99
C GLU A 68 -16.25 -21.29 -6.32
N GLY A 69 -17.32 -21.40 -7.11
CA GLY A 69 -18.64 -21.86 -6.64
C GLY A 69 -19.50 -20.80 -5.93
N GLN A 70 -19.03 -19.56 -5.76
CA GLN A 70 -19.84 -18.46 -5.23
C GLN A 70 -20.48 -17.60 -6.34
N SER A 71 -21.70 -17.13 -6.11
CA SER A 71 -22.40 -16.21 -7.02
C SER A 71 -21.93 -14.76 -6.90
N HIS A 72 -21.31 -14.39 -5.78
CA HIS A 72 -21.00 -13.01 -5.41
C HIS A 72 -19.49 -12.79 -5.25
N TYR A 73 -19.07 -11.55 -5.45
CA TYR A 73 -17.74 -11.08 -5.06
C TYR A 73 -17.68 -10.78 -3.56
N SER A 74 -16.50 -10.94 -2.98
CA SER A 74 -16.18 -10.66 -1.58
C SER A 74 -14.79 -10.05 -1.47
N MET A 75 -14.58 -9.17 -0.47
CA MET A 75 -13.27 -8.54 -0.26
C MET A 75 -12.31 -9.55 0.39
N ASP A 76 -11.31 -9.96 -0.37
CA ASP A 76 -10.33 -10.99 -0.01
C ASP A 76 -9.10 -10.38 0.67
N VAL A 77 -8.66 -9.22 0.15
CA VAL A 77 -7.49 -8.49 0.63
C VAL A 77 -7.88 -7.08 1.04
N LEU A 78 -7.40 -6.64 2.21
CA LEU A 78 -7.40 -5.23 2.62
C LEU A 78 -6.00 -4.65 2.50
N LEU A 79 -5.90 -3.44 1.96
CA LEU A 79 -4.62 -2.76 1.82
C LEU A 79 -4.21 -2.07 3.14
N SER A 80 -2.90 -1.98 3.33
CA SER A 80 -2.28 -1.20 4.41
C SER A 80 -2.51 0.30 4.19
N ALA A 81 -2.26 1.12 5.22
CA ALA A 81 -2.39 2.58 5.10
C ALA A 81 -1.51 3.15 3.95
N GLN A 82 -0.31 2.59 3.78
CA GLN A 82 0.58 2.96 2.68
C GLN A 82 0.07 2.43 1.33
N GLY A 83 -0.38 1.17 1.27
CA GLY A 83 -1.01 0.61 0.06
C GLY A 83 -2.23 1.42 -0.42
N ASN A 84 -3.01 2.00 0.49
CA ASN A 84 -4.09 2.93 0.16
C ASN A 84 -3.56 4.23 -0.46
N ALA A 85 -2.50 4.82 0.10
CA ALA A 85 -1.87 6.03 -0.45
C ALA A 85 -1.26 5.78 -1.84
N ASP A 86 -0.65 4.62 -2.06
CA ASP A 86 -0.13 4.16 -3.34
C ASP A 86 -1.27 3.97 -4.37
N VAL A 87 -2.40 3.38 -3.98
CA VAL A 87 -3.62 3.29 -4.82
C VAL A 87 -4.18 4.68 -5.18
N ILE A 88 -4.28 5.61 -4.23
CA ILE A 88 -4.76 6.98 -4.51
C ILE A 88 -3.81 7.68 -5.50
N THR A 89 -2.49 7.49 -5.33
CA THR A 89 -1.48 8.02 -6.25
C THR A 89 -1.63 7.42 -7.65
N TRP A 90 -1.88 6.12 -7.76
CA TRP A 90 -2.16 5.46 -9.04
C TRP A 90 -3.45 5.98 -9.71
N LEU A 91 -4.56 6.04 -8.97
CA LEU A 91 -5.87 6.51 -9.45
C LEU A 91 -5.86 7.99 -9.91
N THR A 92 -5.02 8.83 -9.28
CA THR A 92 -4.95 10.27 -9.60
C THR A 92 -3.88 10.63 -10.64
N THR A 93 -2.96 9.72 -10.96
CA THR A 93 -1.88 9.98 -11.94
C THR A 93 -2.03 9.23 -13.27
N GLN A 94 -2.82 8.15 -13.31
CA GLN A 94 -3.03 7.35 -14.51
C GLN A 94 -4.40 7.61 -15.14
N GLU A 95 -4.53 7.41 -16.45
CA GLU A 95 -5.85 7.35 -17.11
C GLU A 95 -6.65 6.17 -16.55
N TYR A 96 -7.87 6.40 -16.06
CA TYR A 96 -8.73 5.36 -15.50
C TYR A 96 -9.43 4.55 -16.60
N LEU A 97 -8.98 3.32 -16.79
CA LEU A 97 -9.55 2.36 -17.75
C LEU A 97 -10.30 1.21 -17.05
N GLY A 98 -10.86 1.47 -15.87
CA GLY A 98 -11.53 0.51 -15.00
C GLY A 98 -10.66 -0.02 -13.86
N ASN A 99 -11.30 -0.74 -12.94
CA ASN A 99 -10.75 -1.19 -11.65
C ASN A 99 -10.26 -2.65 -11.63
N HIS A 100 -10.20 -3.35 -12.78
CA HIS A 100 -9.71 -4.73 -12.85
C HIS A 100 -8.17 -4.78 -12.85
N VAL A 101 -7.59 -5.28 -11.76
CA VAL A 101 -6.16 -5.18 -11.45
C VAL A 101 -5.59 -6.46 -10.85
N GLU A 102 -4.27 -6.56 -10.93
CA GLU A 102 -3.43 -7.52 -10.23
C GLU A 102 -2.45 -6.72 -9.37
N ILE A 103 -2.56 -6.87 -8.05
CA ILE A 103 -1.72 -6.19 -7.07
C ILE A 103 -0.73 -7.21 -6.50
N SER A 104 0.53 -6.80 -6.36
CA SER A 104 1.53 -7.57 -5.63
C SER A 104 2.13 -6.78 -4.47
N GLY A 105 2.55 -7.51 -3.44
CA GLY A 105 3.45 -7.00 -2.41
C GLY A 105 3.46 -7.83 -1.13
N LEU A 106 3.77 -7.20 0.00
CA LEU A 106 4.02 -7.90 1.26
C LEU A 106 2.95 -7.60 2.32
N TYR A 107 2.54 -8.65 3.05
CA TYR A 107 1.63 -8.49 4.18
C TYR A 107 2.34 -7.92 5.40
N ASP A 108 1.72 -6.92 6.03
CA ASP A 108 2.17 -6.38 7.32
C ASP A 108 1.79 -7.31 8.50
N SER A 109 2.29 -6.98 9.69
CA SER A 109 1.98 -7.72 10.93
C SER A 109 0.49 -7.73 11.33
N GLN A 110 -0.36 -6.95 10.66
CA GLN A 110 -1.80 -6.88 10.88
C GLN A 110 -2.59 -7.66 9.80
N GLY A 111 -1.91 -8.29 8.85
CA GLY A 111 -2.54 -9.01 7.73
C GLY A 111 -3.05 -8.09 6.62
N ARG A 112 -2.52 -6.87 6.47
CA ARG A 112 -2.86 -5.94 5.38
C ARG A 112 -1.74 -5.88 4.34
N LEU A 113 -2.11 -5.73 3.07
CA LEU A 113 -1.14 -5.73 1.98
C LEU A 113 -0.46 -4.36 1.79
N HIS A 114 0.86 -4.31 1.84
CA HIS A 114 1.67 -3.23 1.26
C HIS A 114 1.79 -3.45 -0.24
N VAL A 115 1.67 -2.38 -1.04
CA VAL A 115 1.58 -2.47 -2.50
C VAL A 115 2.93 -2.16 -3.13
N ASP A 116 3.57 -3.19 -3.67
CA ASP A 116 4.81 -3.06 -4.44
C ASP A 116 4.54 -2.81 -5.92
N THR A 117 3.50 -3.44 -6.51
CA THR A 117 3.05 -3.15 -7.89
C THR A 117 1.54 -3.20 -8.04
N ILE A 118 1.03 -2.39 -8.98
CA ILE A 118 -0.35 -2.45 -9.49
C ILE A 118 -0.27 -2.65 -11.00
N LYS A 119 -0.67 -3.83 -11.47
CA LYS A 119 -0.80 -4.16 -12.88
C LYS A 119 -2.26 -4.09 -13.28
N ARG A 120 -2.59 -3.29 -14.30
CA ARG A 120 -3.94 -3.24 -14.85
C ARG A 120 -4.15 -4.39 -15.82
N LEU A 121 -5.25 -5.13 -15.65
CA LEU A 121 -5.53 -6.33 -16.45
C LEU A 121 -6.15 -6.03 -17.81
N ASN A 122 -6.63 -4.79 -18.02
CA ASN A 122 -7.27 -4.37 -19.27
C ASN A 122 -6.25 -4.00 -20.38
N ASP A 123 -5.08 -3.47 -20.03
CA ASP A 123 -4.03 -3.03 -20.97
C ASP A 123 -2.63 -3.62 -20.68
N GLY A 124 -2.46 -4.29 -19.53
CA GLY A 124 -1.17 -4.83 -19.10
C GLY A 124 -0.18 -3.79 -18.56
N SER A 125 -0.60 -2.53 -18.37
CA SER A 125 0.23 -1.48 -17.79
C SER A 125 0.57 -1.81 -16.34
N ILE A 126 1.82 -1.51 -15.94
CA ILE A 126 2.34 -1.77 -14.59
C ILE A 126 2.76 -0.44 -13.99
N TRP A 127 2.19 -0.12 -12.84
CA TRP A 127 2.64 0.92 -11.94
C TRP A 127 3.40 0.29 -10.77
N ASN A 128 4.48 0.92 -10.35
CA ASN A 128 5.32 0.45 -9.23
C ASN A 128 5.10 1.37 -8.04
N GLY A 129 4.98 0.77 -6.85
CA GLY A 129 4.78 1.44 -5.57
C GLY A 129 5.87 2.46 -5.25
N SER A 130 5.54 3.38 -4.34
CA SER A 130 6.48 4.41 -3.87
C SER A 130 7.71 3.84 -3.13
N GLY A 131 7.67 2.54 -2.79
CA GLY A 131 8.85 1.80 -2.31
C GLY A 131 9.15 2.00 -0.83
N GLU A 132 8.16 1.79 0.05
CA GLU A 132 8.36 1.82 1.52
C GLU A 132 8.22 0.43 2.18
N GLY A 133 8.40 -0.62 1.38
CA GLY A 133 8.47 -2.01 1.81
C GLY A 133 9.86 -2.38 2.36
N SER A 134 9.95 -2.54 3.68
CA SER A 134 11.10 -3.06 4.45
C SER A 134 12.33 -2.15 4.64
N GLY A 135 12.53 -1.75 5.90
CA GLY A 135 13.86 -1.39 6.38
C GLY A 135 14.68 -2.66 6.65
N SER A 136 15.57 -3.03 5.72
CA SER A 136 16.67 -3.95 5.98
C SER A 136 17.92 -3.49 5.24
N GLU A 137 19.06 -3.49 5.93
CA GLU A 137 20.28 -2.88 5.42
C GLU A 137 20.98 -3.71 4.34
N THR A 138 21.47 -3.03 3.30
CA THR A 138 22.60 -3.40 2.44
C THR A 138 22.51 -4.69 1.60
N SER A 139 22.33 -4.52 0.29
CA SER A 139 23.16 -5.23 -0.71
C SER A 139 23.32 -4.42 -2.00
N THR A 140 24.48 -3.80 -2.16
CA THR A 140 24.88 -3.05 -3.35
C THR A 140 25.59 -3.97 -4.34
N PHE A 141 25.11 -4.07 -5.58
CA PHE A 141 25.96 -4.42 -6.74
C PHE A 141 25.42 -3.82 -8.07
N GLY A 142 25.67 -2.51 -8.25
CA GLY A 142 26.03 -1.84 -9.52
C GLY A 142 24.98 -1.71 -10.65
N ILE A 143 24.96 -0.68 -11.50
CA ILE A 143 25.90 0.44 -11.77
C ILE A 143 25.00 1.63 -12.28
N SER A 144 25.14 2.93 -11.95
CA SER A 144 26.26 3.73 -11.42
C SER A 144 25.83 4.98 -10.59
N THR A 145 26.87 5.69 -10.12
CA THR A 145 27.02 7.14 -9.81
C THR A 145 25.91 8.14 -10.25
N SER A 146 25.50 9.13 -9.42
CA SER A 146 26.38 9.97 -8.58
C SER A 146 25.69 10.55 -7.31
N ALA A 147 26.42 10.54 -6.18
CA ALA A 147 26.44 11.46 -5.01
C ALA A 147 25.16 12.21 -4.54
N ALA A 148 24.85 12.33 -3.24
CA ALA A 148 25.43 11.71 -2.03
C ALA A 148 24.53 11.96 -0.79
N LEU A 149 24.42 10.94 0.07
CA LEU A 149 24.42 10.97 1.55
C LEU A 149 23.56 12.06 2.27
N VAL A 150 22.41 11.72 2.86
CA VAL A 150 22.24 11.05 4.18
C VAL A 150 22.55 11.96 5.39
N THR A 151 21.54 12.22 6.21
CA THR A 151 21.58 11.88 7.64
C THR A 151 20.17 11.70 8.20
N SER A 152 19.90 10.49 8.68
CA SER A 152 18.75 10.13 9.48
C SER A 152 18.90 10.63 10.92
N ALA A 153 17.77 10.83 11.60
CA ALA A 153 17.71 10.73 13.06
C ALA A 153 16.29 10.35 13.50
N ALA A 154 16.13 9.13 14.02
CA ALA A 154 14.96 8.76 14.81
C ALA A 154 14.95 9.53 16.14
N GLY A 155 13.77 9.81 16.69
CA GLY A 155 13.64 10.61 17.91
C GLY A 155 12.28 10.47 18.59
N CYS A 156 12.01 9.29 19.17
CA CYS A 156 10.89 9.15 20.10
C CYS A 156 11.09 10.00 21.36
N SER A 157 9.95 10.35 21.97
CA SER A 157 9.77 10.61 23.40
C SER A 157 10.16 11.97 24.00
N SER A 158 9.18 12.45 24.77
CA SER A 158 9.29 13.22 26.02
C SER A 158 9.74 14.68 25.99
N MET A 159 8.87 15.50 26.61
CA MET A 159 9.14 16.81 27.19
C MET A 159 10.57 16.97 27.75
N LEU A 160 11.23 18.07 27.40
CA LEU A 160 12.07 18.75 28.39
C LEU A 160 12.00 20.28 28.22
N LEU A 161 11.68 20.96 29.32
CA LEU A 161 11.80 22.40 29.46
C LEU A 161 13.29 22.79 29.39
N ALA A 162 13.64 23.81 28.60
CA ALA A 162 14.97 24.43 28.64
C ALA A 162 14.89 25.94 28.39
N THR A 163 14.60 26.69 29.45
CA THR A 163 14.79 28.15 29.51
C THR A 163 16.27 28.52 29.50
N THR A 164 16.74 29.35 28.55
CA THR A 164 17.94 30.21 28.65
C THR A 164 17.81 31.31 27.59
N LEU A 165 17.30 32.51 27.93
CA LEU A 165 18.08 33.65 28.43
C LEU A 165 19.27 34.05 27.53
N ILE A 166 19.04 34.95 26.56
CA ILE A 166 20.11 35.75 25.94
C ILE A 166 19.95 37.19 26.40
N VAL A 167 20.96 37.69 27.12
CA VAL A 167 21.03 39.03 27.70
C VAL A 167 21.80 39.96 26.76
N LEU A 168 21.15 41.09 26.42
CA LEU A 168 21.71 42.44 26.15
C LEU A 168 23.17 42.58 25.71
N PHE A 169 23.37 43.16 24.51
CA PHE A 169 24.26 44.31 24.26
C PHE A 169 23.62 45.14 23.13
N ARG A 170 22.85 46.18 23.46
CA ARG A 170 23.22 47.61 23.63
C ARG A 170 23.54 48.37 22.32
N LEU A 171 22.64 49.32 22.05
CA LEU A 171 22.82 50.69 21.49
C LEU A 171 24.07 50.95 20.66
#